data_AF-A0A164HB91-F1
#
_entry.id   AF-A0A164HB91-F1
#
_cell.length_a   1.000
_cell.length_b   1.000
_cell.length_c   1.000
_cell.angle_alpha   90.00
_cell.angle_beta   90.00
_cell.angle_gamma   90.00
#
_symmetry.space_group_name_H-M   'P 1'
#
loop_
_entity.id
_entity.type
_entity.pdbx_description
1 polymer ?
#
loop_
_entity_poly.entity_id
_entity_poly.type
_entity_poly.pdbx_seq_one_letter_code
_entity_poly.pdbx_strand_id
1 'polypeptide(L)'
;MLDKYQDAVEADLIRTGLRLRDVGTDTFDWRDLLVLVRQAPRDSALMAAAHPEAARWGQSEFLLAELVDLTALLLWAKTTDGAKNRNRPRPYPRPGVDDPDTRRVTGHAVPLTEVRDRLRALRTHAEQRR
;
A
#
# COMPACT_ATOMS: atom_id res chain seq x y z
N MET A 1 -5.42 -12.79 -19.88
CA MET A 1 -4.29 -12.44 -18.99
C MET A 1 -3.61 -11.16 -19.47
N LEU A 2 -3.40 -10.99 -20.78
CA LEU A 2 -2.91 -9.73 -21.37
C LEU A 2 -3.93 -8.58 -21.25
N ASP A 3 -5.23 -8.77 -21.50
CA ASP A 3 -6.23 -7.67 -21.44
C ASP A 3 -6.26 -6.87 -20.12
N LYS A 4 -5.88 -7.50 -19.00
CA LYS A 4 -5.86 -6.85 -17.67
C LYS A 4 -4.55 -6.08 -17.41
N TYR A 5 -3.45 -6.47 -18.05
CA TYR A 5 -2.10 -5.97 -17.75
C TYR A 5 -1.36 -5.49 -19.01
N GLN A 6 -2.06 -5.32 -20.14
CA GLN A 6 -1.46 -5.00 -21.43
C GLN A 6 -0.64 -3.72 -21.36
N ASP A 7 -1.24 -2.65 -20.83
CA ASP A 7 -0.57 -1.35 -20.68
C ASP A 7 0.66 -1.43 -19.77
N ALA A 8 0.61 -2.29 -18.74
CA ALA A 8 1.73 -2.47 -17.82
C ALA A 8 2.90 -3.21 -18.47
N VAL A 9 2.60 -4.28 -19.23
CA VAL A 9 3.60 -4.99 -20.04
C VAL A 9 4.18 -4.04 -21.10
N GLU A 10 3.33 -3.29 -21.78
CA GLU A 10 3.77 -2.36 -22.83
C GLU A 10 4.63 -1.22 -22.26
N ALA A 11 4.29 -0.68 -21.10
CA ALA A 11 5.11 0.31 -20.40
C ALA A 11 6.51 -0.23 -20.05
N ASP A 12 6.60 -1.47 -19.56
CA ASP A 12 7.88 -2.10 -19.25
C ASP A 12 8.73 -2.35 -20.49
N LEU A 13 8.12 -2.83 -21.58
CA LEU A 13 8.80 -2.97 -22.87
C LEU A 13 9.30 -1.61 -23.39
N ILE A 14 8.48 -0.57 -23.29
CA ILE A 14 8.87 0.79 -23.71
C ILE A 14 10.08 1.27 -22.92
N ARG A 15 10.12 1.02 -21.61
CA ARG A 15 11.23 1.38 -20.73
C ARG A 15 12.54 0.71 -21.14
N THR A 16 12.49 -0.51 -21.69
CA THR A 16 13.66 -1.23 -22.20
C THR A 16 13.95 -0.96 -23.68
N GLY A 17 13.20 -0.07 -24.33
CA GLY A 17 13.37 0.27 -25.75
C GLY A 17 12.68 -0.68 -26.74
N LEU A 18 11.87 -1.61 -26.25
CA LEU A 18 11.10 -2.57 -27.06
C LEU A 18 9.65 -2.08 -27.25
N ARG A 19 8.88 -2.75 -28.11
CA ARG A 19 7.44 -2.52 -28.28
C ARG A 19 6.69 -3.84 -28.35
N LEU A 20 5.48 -3.86 -27.79
CA LEU A 20 4.63 -5.06 -27.79
C LEU A 20 4.26 -5.52 -29.22
N ARG A 21 4.11 -4.57 -30.15
CA ARG A 21 3.82 -4.84 -31.57
C ARG A 21 4.95 -5.52 -32.34
N ASP A 22 6.17 -5.53 -31.81
CA ASP A 22 7.34 -6.12 -32.47
C ASP A 22 7.56 -7.59 -32.05
N VAL A 23 6.70 -8.12 -31.16
CA VAL A 23 6.76 -9.52 -30.69
C VAL A 23 6.45 -10.48 -31.83
N GLY A 24 7.29 -11.52 -31.96
CA GLY A 24 7.18 -12.54 -33.00
C GLY A 24 7.99 -12.24 -34.25
N THR A 25 8.87 -11.23 -34.19
CA THR A 25 9.89 -10.96 -35.22
C THR A 25 11.16 -11.75 -34.94
N ASP A 26 12.03 -11.90 -35.93
CA ASP A 26 13.32 -12.62 -35.79
C ASP A 26 14.24 -11.99 -34.71
N THR A 27 14.06 -10.71 -34.42
CA THR A 27 14.85 -9.96 -33.43
C THR A 27 14.20 -9.90 -32.05
N PHE A 28 12.91 -10.21 -31.95
CA PHE A 28 12.16 -10.18 -30.69
C PHE A 28 11.02 -11.19 -30.75
N ASP A 29 11.31 -12.40 -30.27
CA ASP A 29 10.38 -13.51 -30.38
C ASP A 29 9.46 -13.64 -29.15
N TRP A 30 8.55 -14.62 -29.18
CA TRP A 30 7.64 -14.89 -28.06
C TRP A 30 8.36 -15.36 -26.79
N ARG A 31 9.54 -15.97 -26.94
CA ARG A 31 10.34 -16.44 -25.82
C ARG A 31 11.04 -15.27 -25.12
N ASP A 32 11.49 -14.27 -25.86
CA ASP A 32 12.05 -13.03 -25.30
C ASP A 32 11.01 -12.30 -24.45
N LEU A 33 9.79 -12.13 -24.99
CA LEU A 33 8.69 -11.56 -24.22
C LEU A 33 8.40 -12.36 -22.95
N LEU A 34 8.36 -13.69 -23.04
CA LEU A 34 8.13 -14.57 -21.90
C LEU A 34 9.23 -14.40 -20.82
N VAL A 35 10.49 -14.27 -21.22
CA VAL A 35 11.61 -14.05 -20.29
C VAL A 35 11.44 -12.70 -19.59
N LEU A 36 11.15 -11.63 -20.32
CA LEU A 36 10.94 -10.29 -19.75
C LEU A 36 9.78 -10.27 -18.75
N VAL A 37 8.66 -10.92 -19.08
CA VAL A 37 7.50 -11.01 -18.18
C VAL A 37 7.82 -11.82 -16.92
N ARG A 38 8.54 -12.95 -17.06
CA ARG A 38 8.87 -13.83 -15.91
C ARG A 38 9.97 -13.27 -15.02
N GLN A 39 10.84 -12.44 -15.57
CA GLN A 39 11.95 -11.80 -14.87
C GLN A 39 11.70 -10.31 -14.62
N ALA A 40 10.43 -9.87 -14.69
CA ALA A 40 10.07 -8.48 -14.51
C ALA A 40 10.60 -7.99 -13.15
N PRO A 41 11.38 -6.89 -13.13
CA PRO A 41 11.97 -6.42 -11.89
C PRO A 41 10.87 -5.90 -10.95
N ARG A 42 11.16 -5.84 -9.66
CA ARG A 42 10.17 -5.50 -8.63
C ARG A 42 9.53 -4.12 -8.84
N ASP A 43 10.29 -3.18 -9.39
CA ASP A 43 9.91 -1.80 -9.70
C ASP A 43 9.17 -1.65 -11.05
N SER A 44 8.94 -2.76 -11.77
CA SER A 44 8.26 -2.75 -13.07
C SER A 44 6.78 -2.37 -12.97
N ALA A 45 6.25 -1.82 -14.04
CA ALA A 45 4.83 -1.49 -14.13
C ALA A 45 3.96 -2.75 -14.02
N LEU A 46 4.40 -3.87 -14.60
CA LEU A 46 3.76 -5.17 -14.48
C LEU A 46 3.70 -5.65 -13.03
N MET A 47 4.81 -5.58 -12.29
CA MET A 47 4.83 -5.98 -10.88
C MET A 47 3.99 -5.05 -10.01
N ALA A 48 3.96 -3.74 -10.30
CA ALA A 48 3.09 -2.79 -9.65
C ALA A 48 1.60 -3.08 -9.87
N ALA A 49 1.21 -3.45 -11.09
CA ALA A 49 -0.17 -3.77 -11.41
C ALA A 49 -0.60 -5.15 -10.85
N ALA A 50 0.30 -6.14 -10.88
CA ALA A 50 0.01 -7.48 -10.39
C ALA A 50 0.03 -7.58 -8.86
N HIS A 51 0.92 -6.83 -8.20
CA HIS A 51 1.18 -6.88 -6.76
C HIS A 51 1.29 -5.47 -6.15
N PRO A 52 0.20 -4.69 -6.10
CA PRO A 52 0.24 -3.28 -5.72
C PRO A 52 0.75 -3.02 -4.29
N GLU A 53 0.56 -3.96 -3.37
CA GLU A 53 1.09 -3.88 -2.01
C GLU A 53 2.61 -4.15 -1.98
N ALA A 54 3.06 -5.19 -2.69
CA ALA A 54 4.46 -5.61 -2.71
C ALA A 54 5.35 -4.68 -3.55
N ALA A 55 4.78 -3.98 -4.53
CA ALA A 55 5.49 -3.01 -5.35
C ALA A 55 5.78 -1.70 -4.61
N ARG A 56 4.93 -1.33 -3.64
CA ARG A 56 5.16 -0.17 -2.78
C ARG A 56 6.09 -0.45 -1.60
N TRP A 57 6.09 -1.68 -1.10
CA TRP A 57 6.83 -2.04 0.12
C TRP A 57 7.78 -3.19 -0.10
N GLY A 58 9.04 -2.87 -0.35
CA GLY A 58 10.16 -3.79 -0.35
C GLY A 58 11.03 -3.75 0.87
N GLN A 59 12.06 -4.60 0.84
CA GLN A 59 12.98 -4.75 1.97
C GLN A 59 13.60 -3.40 2.35
N SER A 60 13.96 -2.60 1.35
CA SER A 60 14.50 -1.26 1.53
C SER A 60 13.49 -0.33 2.22
N GLU A 61 12.23 -0.33 1.80
CA GLU A 61 11.18 0.50 2.40
C GLU A 61 10.90 0.10 3.86
N PHE A 62 10.91 -1.21 4.16
CA PHE A 62 10.82 -1.69 5.54
C PHE A 62 12.01 -1.26 6.39
N LEU A 63 13.23 -1.38 5.87
CA LEU A 63 14.44 -0.96 6.59
C LEU A 63 14.50 0.56 6.79
N LEU A 64 14.04 1.34 5.81
CA LEU A 64 13.96 2.79 5.92
C LEU A 64 12.90 3.22 6.94
N ALA A 65 11.74 2.57 6.95
CA ALA A 65 10.72 2.81 7.98
C ALA A 65 11.27 2.51 9.38
N GLU A 66 11.98 1.38 9.54
CA GLU A 66 12.62 1.03 10.81
C GLU A 66 13.68 2.07 11.23
N LEU A 67 14.48 2.55 10.27
CA LEU A 67 15.47 3.60 10.54
C LEU A 67 14.80 4.91 11.01
N VAL A 68 13.69 5.30 10.38
CA VAL A 68 12.90 6.47 10.79
C VAL A 68 12.38 6.28 12.22
N ASP A 69 11.84 5.11 12.55
CA ASP A 69 11.30 4.78 13.87
C ASP A 69 12.39 4.86 14.95
N LEU A 70 13.53 4.22 14.71
CA LEU A 70 14.67 4.22 15.62
C LEU A 70 15.23 5.62 15.81
N THR A 71 15.29 6.42 14.75
CA THR A 71 15.78 7.81 14.83
C THR A 71 14.85 8.69 15.65
N ALA A 72 13.52 8.57 15.43
CA ALA A 72 12.53 9.28 16.22
C ALA A 72 12.60 8.88 17.71
N LEU A 73 12.76 7.58 17.99
CA LEU A 73 12.95 7.06 19.35
C LEU A 73 14.22 7.61 20.02
N LEU A 74 15.35 7.63 19.31
CA LEU A 74 16.62 8.14 19.85
C LEU A 74 16.55 9.64 20.13
N LEU A 75 15.89 10.41 19.27
CA LEU A 75 15.68 11.84 19.51
C LEU A 75 14.75 12.06 20.71
N TRP A 76 13.63 11.35 20.76
CA TRP A 76 12.67 11.41 21.86
C TRP A 76 13.31 11.04 23.21
N ALA A 77 14.16 10.00 23.24
CA ALA A 77 14.84 9.56 24.45
C ALA A 77 15.74 10.64 25.09
N LYS A 78 16.17 11.63 24.30
CA LYS A 78 16.98 12.77 24.78
C LYS A 78 16.14 13.94 25.31
N THR A 79 14.82 13.84 25.28
CA THR A 79 13.90 14.91 25.73
C THR A 79 13.46 14.70 27.18
N THR A 80 12.88 15.73 27.78
CA THR A 80 12.22 15.64 29.10
C THR A 80 11.03 14.67 29.07
N ASP A 81 10.34 14.58 27.94
CA ASP A 81 9.26 13.61 27.72
C ASP A 81 9.80 12.17 27.69
N GLY A 82 10.95 11.95 27.07
CA GLY A 82 11.69 10.68 27.13
C GLY A 82 12.01 10.26 28.56
N ALA A 83 12.57 11.17 29.35
CA ALA A 83 12.89 10.92 30.77
C ALA A 83 11.65 10.62 31.63
N LYS A 84 10.48 11.14 31.24
CA LYS A 84 9.19 10.90 31.93
C LYS A 84 8.33 9.83 31.28
N ASN A 85 8.83 9.17 30.23
CA ASN A 85 8.11 8.21 29.40
C ASN A 85 6.74 8.72 28.90
N ARG A 86 6.70 9.93 28.35
CA ARG A 86 5.50 10.58 27.79
C ARG A 86 5.67 10.81 26.30
N ASN A 87 4.56 10.89 25.56
CA ASN A 87 4.56 11.30 24.14
C ASN A 87 5.56 10.52 23.26
N ARG A 88 5.68 9.21 23.50
CA ARG A 88 6.58 8.34 22.72
C ARG A 88 6.17 8.38 21.24
N PRO A 89 7.11 8.56 20.30
CA PRO A 89 6.77 8.65 18.88
C PRO A 89 6.15 7.35 18.39
N ARG A 90 5.20 7.49 17.46
CA ARG A 90 4.56 6.36 16.80
C ARG A 90 5.45 5.82 15.68
N PRO A 91 5.47 4.50 15.46
CA PRO A 91 6.10 3.92 14.28
C PRO A 91 5.52 4.49 12.98
N TYR A 92 6.35 4.57 11.95
CA TYR A 92 5.95 4.94 10.60
C TYR A 92 4.96 3.90 10.06
N PRO A 93 3.78 4.34 9.56
CA PRO A 93 2.73 3.45 9.12
C PRO A 93 3.20 2.60 7.94
N ARG A 94 3.06 1.27 8.06
CA ARG A 94 3.52 0.32 7.05
C ARG A 94 2.62 -0.92 6.95
N PRO A 95 2.44 -1.51 5.74
CA PRO A 95 1.59 -2.68 5.55
C PRO A 95 2.02 -3.85 6.44
N GLY A 96 1.03 -4.58 6.96
CA GLY A 96 1.25 -5.76 7.80
C GLY A 96 1.68 -5.45 9.23
N VAL A 97 1.87 -4.19 9.60
CA VAL A 97 2.08 -3.75 10.99
C VAL A 97 0.84 -2.98 11.43
N ASP A 98 0.12 -3.53 12.40
CA ASP A 98 -1.02 -2.85 13.00
C ASP A 98 -0.54 -1.61 13.74
N ASP A 99 -1.13 -0.45 13.44
CA ASP A 99 -0.91 0.75 14.24
C ASP A 99 -1.58 0.52 15.61
N PRO A 100 -0.83 0.60 16.73
CA PRO A 100 -1.34 0.30 18.06
C PRO A 100 -2.52 1.19 18.50
N ASP A 101 -2.72 2.35 17.86
CA ASP A 101 -3.87 3.24 18.10
C ASP A 101 -5.00 3.10 17.04
N THR A 102 -4.83 2.22 16.05
CA THR A 102 -5.96 1.83 15.19
C THR A 102 -6.91 0.99 16.01
N ARG A 103 -7.92 1.65 16.58
CA ARG A 103 -8.99 1.00 17.32
C ARG A 103 -9.67 0.00 16.37
N ARG A 104 -9.41 -1.30 16.57
CA ARG A 104 -10.24 -2.35 15.94
C ARG A 104 -11.67 -2.15 16.41
N VAL A 105 -12.49 -1.56 15.53
CA VAL A 105 -13.93 -1.50 15.74
C VAL A 105 -14.44 -2.91 15.53
N THR A 106 -14.58 -3.64 16.63
CA THR A 106 -15.24 -4.95 16.64
C THR A 106 -16.74 -4.72 16.74
N GLY A 107 -17.48 -5.32 15.82
CA GLY A 107 -18.94 -5.24 15.77
C GLY A 107 -19.50 -6.48 15.08
N HIS A 108 -20.73 -6.83 15.42
CA HIS A 108 -21.46 -7.86 14.68
C HIS A 108 -22.10 -7.24 13.44
N ALA A 109 -22.14 -7.99 12.35
CA ALA A 109 -22.83 -7.55 11.14
C ALA A 109 -24.30 -7.30 11.48
N VAL A 110 -24.74 -6.06 11.29
CA VAL A 110 -26.14 -5.65 11.44
C VAL A 110 -26.73 -5.33 10.06
N PRO A 111 -28.01 -5.64 9.81
CA PRO A 111 -28.68 -5.29 8.58
C PRO A 111 -28.62 -3.78 8.31
N LEU A 112 -28.43 -3.40 7.03
CA LEU A 112 -28.33 -2.01 6.61
C LEU A 112 -29.55 -1.15 7.02
N THR A 113 -30.72 -1.79 7.14
CA THR A 113 -31.95 -1.16 7.63
C THR A 113 -31.79 -0.61 9.04
N GLU A 114 -31.22 -1.39 9.95
CA GLU A 114 -30.98 -1.01 11.34
C GLU A 114 -29.97 0.15 11.44
N VAL A 115 -28.93 0.13 10.60
CA VAL A 115 -27.94 1.22 10.52
C VAL A 115 -28.62 2.52 10.08
N ARG A 116 -29.48 2.46 9.05
CA ARG A 116 -30.21 3.62 8.54
C ARG A 116 -31.14 4.23 9.59
N ASP A 117 -31.82 3.40 10.36
CA ASP A 117 -32.76 3.86 11.38
C ASP A 117 -32.02 4.50 12.56
N ARG A 118 -30.89 3.94 13.00
CA ARG A 118 -29.98 4.56 13.99
C ARG A 118 -29.47 5.92 13.53
N LEU A 119 -29.05 6.05 12.27
CA LEU A 119 -28.55 7.32 11.73
C LEU A 119 -29.64 8.40 11.65
N ARG A 120 -30.89 8.02 11.36
CA ARG A 120 -32.04 8.94 11.39
C ARG A 120 -32.36 9.42 12.80
N ALA A 121 -32.32 8.52 13.79
CA ALA A 121 -32.54 8.86 15.21
C ALA A 121 -31.46 9.83 15.75
N LEU A 122 -30.20 9.65 15.35
CA LEU A 122 -29.12 10.55 15.75
C LEU A 122 -29.26 11.96 15.17
N ARG A 123 -29.74 12.09 13.92
CA ARG A 123 -29.98 13.39 13.28
C ARG A 123 -31.12 14.17 13.95
N THR A 124 -32.23 13.50 14.23
CA THR A 124 -33.39 14.10 14.92
C THR A 124 -33.04 14.57 16.34
N HIS A 125 -32.22 13.81 17.07
CA HIS A 125 -31.71 14.25 18.38
C HIS A 125 -30.73 15.44 18.30
N ALA A 126 -29.95 15.57 17.22
CA ALA A 126 -29.06 16.70 17.01
C ALA A 126 -29.84 17.99 16.67
N GLU A 127 -30.95 17.87 15.95
CA GLU A 127 -31.85 18.97 15.62
C GLU A 127 -32.65 19.47 16.84
N GLN A 128 -33.01 18.59 17.77
CA GLN A 128 -33.72 18.94 19.02
C GLN A 128 -32.82 19.59 20.10
N ARG A 129 -31.49 19.54 19.95
CA ARG A 129 -30.52 20.16 20.88
C ARG A 129 -30.05 21.55 20.46
N ARG A 130 -30.56 22.08 19.35
CA ARG A 130 -30.39 23.48 18.94
C ARG A 130 -31.58 24.30 19.37
#